data_AF-A0A069DG54-F1
#
_entry.id   AF-A0A069DG54-F1
#
_cell.length_a   1.000
_cell.length_b   1.000
_cell.length_c   1.000
_cell.angle_alpha   90.00
_cell.angle_beta   90.00
_cell.angle_gamma   90.00
#
_symmetry.space_group_name_H-M   'P 1'
#
loop_
_entity.id
_entity.type
_entity.pdbx_description
1 polymer ?
#
loop_
_entity_poly.entity_id
_entity_poly.type
_entity_poly.pdbx_seq_one_letter_code
_entity_poly.pdbx_strand_id
1 'polypeptide(L)'
;MVRDQELFDKVYAAILARSDRYDGIYYSAIKTTGIYCRPSCRSRTPKPENVTVYSTIQEAERSGYRACKRCQPNKHELINPDAYIAERVTRYIYAHYREPLTLPQIAEALSISPYHMQRVYKRVTEMSPAQQLQHVRIEHAKEQLKITDSEIQDVALNVGFRSVSHFIHVFQKRTGVTPQQYRKGDIT
;
A
#
# COMPACT_ATOMS: atom_id res chain seq x y z
N MET A 1 -3.89 28.76 4.66
CA MET A 1 -5.28 28.95 4.13
C MET A 1 -5.20 29.20 2.64
N VAL A 2 -5.95 28.43 1.85
CA VAL A 2 -6.06 28.67 0.40
C VAL A 2 -6.79 29.99 0.15
N ARG A 3 -6.19 30.91 -0.61
CA ARG A 3 -6.76 32.22 -0.98
C ARG A 3 -7.34 32.25 -2.41
N ASP A 4 -7.25 31.14 -3.13
CA ASP A 4 -7.73 30.97 -4.50
C ASP A 4 -9.18 30.46 -4.50
N GLN A 5 -10.07 31.26 -5.09
CA GLN A 5 -11.50 30.95 -5.19
C GLN A 5 -11.78 29.71 -6.04
N GLU A 6 -11.03 29.50 -7.13
CA GLU A 6 -11.21 28.35 -8.01
C GLU A 6 -10.86 27.04 -7.30
N LEU A 7 -9.79 27.06 -6.50
CA LEU A 7 -9.39 25.92 -5.69
C LEU A 7 -10.40 25.64 -4.57
N PHE A 8 -10.93 26.68 -3.92
CA PHE A 8 -11.99 26.52 -2.94
C PHE A 8 -13.20 25.82 -3.56
N ASP A 9 -13.67 26.26 -4.72
CA ASP A 9 -14.84 25.69 -5.40
C ASP A 9 -14.62 24.21 -5.75
N LYS A 10 -13.42 23.85 -6.24
CA LYS A 10 -13.03 22.45 -6.53
C LYS A 10 -13.04 21.57 -5.28
N VAL A 11 -12.45 22.05 -4.18
CA VAL A 11 -12.41 21.29 -2.92
C VAL A 11 -13.81 21.19 -2.30
N TYR A 12 -14.59 22.26 -2.37
CA TYR A 12 -15.95 22.27 -1.85
C TYR A 12 -16.87 21.33 -2.65
N ALA A 13 -16.74 21.28 -3.97
CA ALA A 13 -17.42 20.28 -4.81
C ALA A 13 -17.07 18.84 -4.39
N ALA A 14 -15.81 18.58 -4.03
CA ALA A 14 -15.41 17.27 -3.50
C ALA A 14 -16.03 16.96 -2.13
N ILE A 15 -16.22 17.96 -1.26
CA ILE A 15 -16.96 17.81 0.01
C ILE A 15 -18.42 17.42 -0.26
N LEU A 16 -19.07 18.08 -1.21
CA LEU A 16 -20.45 17.77 -1.61
C LEU A 16 -20.57 16.33 -2.15
N ALA A 17 -19.62 15.92 -2.98
CA ALA A 17 -19.56 14.59 -3.58
C ALA A 17 -19.03 13.50 -2.62
N ARG A 18 -18.51 13.86 -1.44
CA ARG A 18 -17.78 12.97 -0.52
C ARG A 18 -16.64 12.23 -1.22
N SER A 19 -15.95 12.91 -2.12
CA SER A 19 -14.82 12.34 -2.88
C SER A 19 -13.54 12.39 -2.06
N ASP A 20 -12.74 11.33 -2.16
CA ASP A 20 -11.41 11.20 -1.56
C ASP A 20 -10.29 11.83 -2.40
N ARG A 21 -10.62 12.40 -3.57
CA ARG A 21 -9.66 12.98 -4.53
C ARG A 21 -8.68 13.99 -3.90
N TYR A 22 -9.13 14.69 -2.88
CA TYR A 22 -8.34 15.73 -2.19
C TYR A 22 -8.03 15.37 -0.73
N ASP A 23 -8.36 14.17 -0.28
CA ASP A 23 -8.00 13.70 1.05
C ASP A 23 -6.49 13.67 1.22
N GLY A 24 -5.98 14.28 2.29
CA GLY A 24 -4.54 14.38 2.54
C GLY A 24 -3.83 15.50 1.78
N ILE A 25 -4.49 16.12 0.79
CA ILE A 25 -4.01 17.31 0.08
C ILE A 25 -4.62 18.57 0.68
N TYR A 26 -5.92 18.51 0.99
CA TYR A 26 -6.67 19.62 1.57
C TYR A 26 -7.54 19.17 2.74
N TYR A 27 -7.81 20.12 3.63
CA TYR A 27 -8.58 19.92 4.84
C TYR A 27 -9.64 21.01 4.97
N SER A 28 -10.88 20.63 5.27
CA SER A 28 -12.00 21.54 5.43
C SER A 28 -12.25 21.83 6.91
N ALA A 29 -11.97 23.07 7.33
CA ALA A 29 -12.22 23.57 8.67
C ALA A 29 -13.57 24.26 8.76
N ILE A 30 -14.39 23.86 9.73
CA ILE A 30 -15.78 24.26 9.85
C ILE A 30 -15.93 25.24 11.01
N LYS A 31 -16.15 26.52 10.69
CA LYS A 31 -16.21 27.63 11.66
C LYS A 31 -17.17 27.36 12.81
N THR A 32 -18.35 26.82 12.51
CA THR A 32 -19.43 26.60 13.51
C THR A 32 -19.13 25.48 14.51
N THR A 33 -18.26 24.52 14.17
CA THR A 33 -17.98 23.37 15.04
C THR A 33 -16.57 23.39 15.61
N GLY A 34 -15.68 24.23 15.09
CA GLY A 34 -14.26 24.22 15.44
C GLY A 34 -13.55 22.92 15.04
N ILE A 35 -14.08 22.21 14.05
CA ILE A 35 -13.56 20.92 13.59
C ILE A 35 -13.00 21.07 12.18
N TYR A 36 -11.86 20.47 11.90
CA TYR A 36 -11.42 20.23 10.54
C TYR A 36 -11.57 18.75 10.13
N CYS A 37 -11.85 18.54 8.86
CA CYS A 37 -12.22 17.27 8.25
C CYS A 37 -11.45 17.03 6.95
N ARG A 38 -11.54 15.80 6.45
CA ARG A 38 -11.21 15.44 5.07
C ARG A 38 -12.37 15.82 4.13
N PRO A 39 -12.12 16.09 2.85
CA PRO A 39 -13.17 16.23 1.82
C PRO A 39 -14.14 15.04 1.77
N SER A 40 -13.67 13.79 1.90
CA SER A 40 -14.52 12.59 1.89
C SER A 40 -15.39 12.38 3.15
N CYS A 41 -15.32 13.27 4.14
CA CYS A 41 -15.93 13.05 5.44
C CYS A 41 -17.46 12.92 5.35
N ARG A 42 -18.00 11.82 5.91
CA ARG A 42 -19.45 11.53 5.93
C ARG A 42 -20.24 12.31 6.98
N SER A 43 -19.61 13.25 7.67
CA SER A 43 -20.31 14.17 8.59
C SER A 43 -21.27 15.08 7.81
N ARG A 44 -22.18 15.74 8.53
CA ARG A 44 -23.14 16.67 7.92
C ARG A 44 -22.39 17.71 7.09
N THR A 45 -22.80 17.86 5.83
CA THR A 45 -22.21 18.82 4.91
C THR A 45 -22.42 20.25 5.45
N PRO A 46 -21.33 21.01 5.68
CA PRO A 46 -21.41 22.40 6.12
C PRO A 46 -21.90 23.31 5.00
N LYS A 47 -22.39 24.50 5.34
CA LYS A 47 -22.62 25.57 4.36
C LYS A 47 -21.28 26.17 3.90
N PRO A 48 -21.16 26.66 2.65
CA PRO A 48 -19.90 27.14 2.11
C PRO A 48 -19.32 28.32 2.92
N GLU A 49 -20.16 29.24 3.43
CA GLU A 49 -19.69 30.39 4.23
C GLU A 49 -18.99 29.99 5.54
N ASN A 50 -19.24 28.76 6.01
CA ASN A 50 -18.68 28.19 7.23
C ASN A 50 -17.44 27.33 6.97
N VAL A 51 -17.02 27.16 5.72
CA VAL A 51 -15.87 26.33 5.35
C VAL A 51 -14.64 27.20 5.14
N THR A 52 -13.50 26.71 5.60
CA THR A 52 -12.18 27.25 5.28
C THR A 52 -11.28 26.11 4.88
N VAL A 53 -10.56 26.26 3.77
CA VAL A 53 -9.69 25.21 3.23
C VAL A 53 -8.24 25.47 3.63
N TYR A 54 -7.62 24.45 4.24
CA TYR A 54 -6.20 24.41 4.58
C TYR A 54 -5.49 23.35 3.74
N SER A 55 -4.25 23.62 3.36
CA SER A 55 -3.38 22.66 2.64
C SER A 55 -2.62 21.73 3.58
N THR A 56 -2.61 22.03 4.89
CA THR A 56 -1.94 21.19 5.90
C THR A 56 -2.77 21.09 7.17
N ILE A 57 -2.57 20.01 7.92
CA ILE A 57 -3.17 19.81 9.25
C ILE A 57 -2.66 20.87 10.21
N GLN A 58 -1.38 21.18 10.16
CA GLN A 58 -0.71 22.10 11.08
C GLN A 58 -1.29 23.51 10.96
N GLU A 59 -1.64 23.97 9.75
CA GLU A 59 -2.31 25.26 9.58
C GLU A 59 -3.72 25.27 10.20
N ALA A 60 -4.49 24.20 10.03
CA ALA A 60 -5.82 24.09 10.62
C ALA A 60 -5.75 24.06 12.16
N GLU A 61 -4.81 23.30 12.73
CA GLU A 61 -4.62 23.20 14.18
C GLU A 61 -4.12 24.52 14.80
N ARG A 62 -3.16 25.19 14.17
CA ARG A 62 -2.70 26.53 14.59
C ARG A 62 -3.80 27.58 14.52
N SER A 63 -4.80 27.37 13.67
CA SER A 63 -5.97 28.23 13.56
C SER A 63 -7.09 27.88 14.56
N GLY A 64 -6.81 26.99 15.53
CA GLY A 64 -7.73 26.66 16.62
C GLY A 64 -8.73 25.54 16.30
N TYR A 65 -8.60 24.87 15.16
CA TYR A 65 -9.48 23.75 14.81
C TYR A 65 -8.95 22.43 15.36
N ARG A 66 -9.83 21.59 15.90
CA ARG A 66 -9.48 20.23 16.31
C ARG A 66 -9.82 19.21 15.22
N ALA A 67 -9.10 18.08 15.21
CA ALA A 67 -9.36 17.00 14.29
C ALA A 67 -10.78 16.41 14.47
N CYS A 68 -11.44 16.13 13.35
CA CYS A 68 -12.69 15.38 13.37
C CYS A 68 -12.48 13.98 13.90
N LYS A 69 -13.23 13.60 14.95
CA LYS A 69 -13.16 12.26 15.53
C LYS A 69 -13.68 11.17 14.60
N ARG A 70 -14.48 11.53 13.58
CA ARG A 70 -15.08 10.60 12.62
C ARG A 70 -14.14 10.26 11.47
N CYS A 71 -13.61 11.25 10.76
CA CYS A 71 -12.70 11.02 9.63
C CYS A 71 -11.20 11.06 10.02
N GLN A 72 -10.90 11.36 11.28
CA GLN A 72 -9.57 11.31 11.90
C GLN A 72 -8.46 11.86 10.99
N PRO A 73 -8.59 13.12 10.52
CA PRO A 73 -7.71 13.67 9.49
C PRO A 73 -6.25 13.80 9.94
N ASN A 74 -5.97 13.91 11.24
CA ASN A 74 -4.64 13.98 11.83
C ASN A 74 -3.91 12.62 11.93
N LYS A 75 -4.62 11.50 11.82
CA LYS A 75 -3.96 10.20 11.83
C LYS A 75 -3.35 9.97 10.45
N HIS A 76 -2.01 9.98 10.40
CA HIS A 76 -1.19 9.77 9.19
C HIS A 76 -1.46 8.42 8.50
N GLU A 77 -2.14 7.47 9.16
CA GLU A 77 -2.48 6.11 8.68
C GLU A 77 -3.53 6.06 7.55
N LEU A 78 -3.85 7.21 6.94
CA LEU A 78 -4.97 7.35 6.01
C LEU A 78 -4.55 8.08 4.73
N ILE A 79 -3.32 7.85 4.28
CA ILE A 79 -3.00 7.89 2.84
C ILE A 79 -3.49 6.54 2.31
N ASN A 80 -4.74 6.49 1.84
CA ASN A 80 -5.41 5.30 1.31
C ASN A 80 -5.30 4.03 2.21
N PRO A 81 -6.32 3.68 3.01
CA PRO A 81 -6.32 2.47 3.85
C PRO A 81 -5.92 1.19 3.11
N ASP A 82 -6.27 1.11 1.82
CA ASP A 82 -5.91 -0.02 0.98
C ASP A 82 -4.42 -0.02 0.63
N ALA A 83 -3.83 1.14 0.37
CA ALA A 83 -2.40 1.29 0.16
C ALA A 83 -1.62 0.97 1.43
N TYR A 84 -2.11 1.36 2.60
CA TYR A 84 -1.51 1.00 3.88
C TYR A 84 -1.53 -0.52 4.12
N ILE A 85 -2.65 -1.18 3.85
CA ILE A 85 -2.74 -2.65 3.92
C ILE A 85 -1.76 -3.28 2.93
N ALA A 86 -1.71 -2.78 1.69
CA ALA A 86 -0.80 -3.30 0.68
C ALA A 86 0.67 -3.16 1.12
N GLU A 87 1.07 -1.99 1.59
CA GLU A 87 2.42 -1.72 2.10
C GLU A 87 2.78 -2.65 3.26
N ARG A 88 1.88 -2.83 4.24
CA ARG A 88 2.11 -3.75 5.37
C ARG A 88 2.32 -5.19 4.91
N VAL A 89 1.51 -5.65 3.97
CA VAL A 89 1.66 -6.99 3.38
C VAL A 89 2.97 -7.12 2.62
N THR A 90 3.33 -6.13 1.80
CA THR A 90 4.59 -6.11 1.05
C THR A 90 5.78 -6.18 2.01
N ARG A 91 5.79 -5.32 3.05
CA ARG A 91 6.86 -5.28 4.05
C ARG A 91 6.99 -6.60 4.80
N TYR A 92 5.86 -7.20 5.18
CA TYR A 92 5.86 -8.51 5.83
C TYR A 92 6.44 -9.60 4.92
N ILE A 93 6.05 -9.62 3.64
CA ILE A 93 6.62 -10.56 2.66
C ILE A 93 8.14 -10.38 2.54
N TYR A 94 8.64 -9.16 2.40
CA TYR A 94 10.08 -8.91 2.30
C TYR A 94 10.85 -9.33 3.56
N ALA A 95 10.27 -9.15 4.75
CA ALA A 95 10.91 -9.56 5.99
C ALA A 95 10.96 -11.09 6.17
N HIS A 96 9.95 -11.81 5.66
CA HIS A 96 9.72 -13.22 5.96
C HIS A 96 9.77 -14.14 4.72
N TYR A 97 10.25 -13.68 3.57
CA TYR A 97 10.12 -14.40 2.30
C TYR A 97 10.72 -15.82 2.30
N ARG A 98 11.74 -16.08 3.13
CA ARG A 98 12.39 -17.40 3.26
C ARG A 98 11.54 -18.41 4.01
N GLU A 99 10.60 -17.95 4.84
CA GLU A 99 9.75 -18.80 5.66
C GLU A 99 8.68 -19.48 4.80
N PRO A 100 8.10 -20.61 5.27
CA PRO A 100 6.97 -21.25 4.60
C PRO A 100 5.66 -20.46 4.75
N LEU A 101 5.62 -19.24 4.21
CA LEU A 101 4.48 -18.33 4.29
C LEU A 101 3.29 -18.82 3.47
N THR A 102 2.14 -18.88 4.13
CA THR A 102 0.82 -19.06 3.52
C THR A 102 0.00 -17.77 3.64
N LEU A 103 -0.99 -17.59 2.77
CA LEU A 103 -1.88 -16.41 2.84
C LEU A 103 -2.57 -16.25 4.21
N PRO A 104 -3.10 -17.32 4.86
CA PRO A 104 -3.66 -17.20 6.20
C PRO A 104 -2.65 -16.71 7.25
N GLN A 105 -1.41 -17.18 7.20
CA GLN A 105 -0.37 -16.77 8.17
C GLN A 105 -0.02 -15.28 8.05
N ILE A 106 0.10 -14.76 6.82
CA ILE A 106 0.35 -13.32 6.61
C ILE A 106 -0.83 -12.50 7.15
N ALA A 107 -2.05 -12.95 6.88
CA ALA A 107 -3.27 -12.28 7.30
C ALA A 107 -3.41 -12.25 8.83
N GLU A 108 -3.13 -13.38 9.49
CA GLU A 108 -3.11 -13.51 10.95
C GLU A 108 -2.06 -12.59 11.58
N ALA A 109 -0.82 -12.62 11.10
CA ALA A 109 0.27 -11.80 11.62
C ALA A 109 0.01 -10.29 11.49
N LEU A 110 -0.77 -9.86 10.50
CA LEU A 110 -1.15 -8.46 10.31
C LEU A 110 -2.48 -8.09 10.95
N SER A 111 -3.20 -9.05 11.53
CA SER A 111 -4.57 -8.92 12.07
C SER A 111 -5.58 -8.44 11.02
N ILE A 112 -5.55 -9.04 9.83
CA ILE A 112 -6.41 -8.71 8.68
C ILE A 112 -7.13 -9.99 8.24
N SER A 113 -8.38 -9.90 7.80
CA SER A 113 -9.05 -11.04 7.17
C SER A 113 -8.31 -11.49 5.89
N PRO A 114 -8.04 -12.80 5.68
CA PRO A 114 -7.33 -13.29 4.48
C PRO A 114 -8.00 -12.85 3.16
N TYR A 115 -9.33 -12.92 3.09
CA TYR A 115 -10.09 -12.51 1.92
C TYR A 115 -10.04 -11.00 1.68
N HIS A 116 -10.09 -10.20 2.75
CA HIS A 116 -9.98 -8.75 2.62
C HIS A 116 -8.57 -8.36 2.16
N MET A 117 -7.54 -8.89 2.81
CA MET A 117 -6.13 -8.71 2.45
C MET A 117 -5.89 -9.04 0.97
N GLN A 118 -6.34 -10.21 0.51
CA GLN A 118 -6.14 -10.64 -0.87
C GLN A 118 -6.80 -9.70 -1.88
N ARG A 119 -8.07 -9.31 -1.65
CA ARG A 119 -8.79 -8.39 -2.54
C ARG A 119 -8.17 -7.00 -2.59
N VAL A 120 -7.82 -6.46 -1.42
CA VAL A 120 -7.21 -5.13 -1.29
C VAL A 120 -5.84 -5.11 -1.96
N TYR A 121 -4.99 -6.07 -1.63
CA TYR A 121 -3.63 -6.16 -2.16
C TYR A 121 -3.63 -6.28 -3.69
N LYS A 122 -4.49 -7.14 -4.25
CA LYS A 122 -4.60 -7.30 -5.71
C LYS A 122 -5.10 -6.04 -6.41
N ARG A 123 -6.05 -5.32 -5.81
CA ARG A 123 -6.55 -4.06 -6.38
C ARG A 123 -5.48 -2.96 -6.37
N VAL A 124 -4.65 -2.90 -5.35
CA VAL A 124 -3.62 -1.84 -5.20
C VAL A 124 -2.37 -2.14 -6.02
N THR A 125 -1.94 -3.40 -6.08
CA THR A 125 -0.64 -3.79 -6.67
C THR A 125 -0.76 -4.52 -8.01
N GLU A 126 -1.98 -4.79 -8.47
CA GLU A 126 -2.32 -5.63 -9.63
C GLU A 126 -1.85 -7.09 -9.52
N MET A 127 -1.17 -7.44 -8.43
CA MET A 127 -0.64 -8.77 -8.12
C MET A 127 -1.25 -9.31 -6.84
N SER A 128 -1.43 -10.62 -6.73
CA SER A 128 -1.78 -11.25 -5.45
C SER A 128 -0.59 -11.30 -4.48
N PRO A 129 -0.81 -11.41 -3.16
CA PRO A 129 0.30 -11.56 -2.21
C PRO A 129 1.16 -12.81 -2.50
N ALA A 130 0.56 -13.90 -2.98
CA ALA A 130 1.30 -15.10 -3.38
C ALA A 130 2.20 -14.85 -4.61
N GLN A 131 1.74 -14.07 -5.58
CA GLN A 131 2.56 -13.66 -6.72
C GLN A 131 3.69 -12.72 -6.30
N GLN A 132 3.46 -11.83 -5.33
CA GLN A 132 4.51 -10.99 -4.77
C GLN A 132 5.57 -11.83 -4.05
N LEU A 133 5.16 -12.79 -3.22
CA LEU A 133 6.09 -13.69 -2.53
C LEU A 133 6.97 -14.44 -3.53
N GLN A 134 6.37 -15.02 -4.57
CA GLN A 134 7.15 -15.67 -5.64
C GLN A 134 8.10 -14.69 -6.33
N HIS A 135 7.66 -13.46 -6.62
CA HIS A 135 8.52 -12.44 -7.23
C HIS A 135 9.76 -12.16 -6.38
N VAL A 136 9.57 -11.85 -5.09
CA VAL A 136 10.67 -11.57 -4.15
C VAL A 136 11.66 -12.74 -4.08
N ARG A 137 11.15 -13.98 -3.99
CA ARG A 137 12.01 -15.17 -3.96
C ARG A 137 12.83 -15.35 -5.22
N ILE A 138 12.24 -15.09 -6.39
CA ILE A 138 12.96 -15.23 -7.67
C ILE A 138 14.01 -14.13 -7.83
N GLU A 139 13.73 -12.89 -7.42
CA GLU A 139 14.74 -11.83 -7.46
C GLU A 139 15.95 -12.16 -6.56
N HIS A 140 15.72 -12.64 -5.34
CA HIS A 140 16.82 -13.11 -4.49
C HIS A 140 17.53 -14.36 -5.04
N ALA A 141 16.80 -15.26 -5.71
CA ALA A 141 17.43 -16.40 -6.37
C ALA A 141 18.35 -15.95 -7.51
N LYS A 142 17.91 -14.97 -8.32
CA LYS A 142 18.72 -14.38 -9.39
C LYS A 142 20.02 -13.76 -8.85
N GLU A 143 19.95 -13.10 -7.70
CA GLU A 143 21.14 -12.57 -7.01
C GLU A 143 22.08 -13.71 -6.59
N GLN A 144 21.57 -14.72 -5.89
CA GLN A 144 22.38 -15.87 -5.45
C GLN A 144 23.03 -16.61 -6.61
N LEU A 145 22.28 -16.87 -7.69
CA LEU A 145 22.79 -17.55 -8.88
C LEU A 145 23.94 -16.80 -9.57
N LYS A 146 24.02 -15.47 -9.40
CA LYS A 146 25.08 -14.62 -9.97
C LYS A 146 26.33 -14.54 -9.09
N ILE A 147 26.15 -14.59 -7.78
CA ILE A 147 27.23 -14.31 -6.82
C ILE A 147 27.77 -15.56 -6.12
N THR A 148 27.10 -16.71 -6.26
CA THR A 148 27.52 -17.98 -5.64
C THR A 148 27.51 -19.15 -6.61
N ASP A 149 28.32 -20.15 -6.29
CA ASP A 149 28.35 -21.46 -6.94
C ASP A 149 27.47 -22.51 -6.24
N SER A 150 26.60 -22.10 -5.31
CA SER A 150 25.72 -23.00 -4.55
C SER A 150 24.88 -23.88 -5.47
N GLU A 151 24.53 -25.10 -5.05
CA GLU A 151 23.68 -25.96 -5.87
C GLU A 151 22.31 -25.32 -6.09
N ILE A 152 21.67 -25.60 -7.24
CA ILE A 152 20.34 -25.07 -7.56
C ILE A 152 19.31 -25.47 -6.49
N GLN A 153 19.49 -26.65 -5.90
CA GLN A 153 18.70 -27.13 -4.76
C GLN A 153 18.86 -26.21 -3.54
N ASP A 154 20.09 -25.86 -3.17
CA ASP A 154 20.36 -24.98 -2.02
C ASP A 154 19.80 -23.59 -2.24
N VAL A 155 19.96 -23.02 -3.45
CA VAL A 155 19.38 -21.73 -3.81
C VAL A 155 17.85 -21.77 -3.63
N ALA A 156 17.19 -22.82 -4.14
CA ALA A 156 15.75 -22.98 -4.02
C ALA A 156 15.29 -23.02 -2.55
N LEU A 157 15.97 -23.80 -1.71
CA LEU A 157 15.67 -23.91 -0.28
C LEU A 157 15.94 -22.59 0.47
N ASN A 158 17.07 -21.94 0.19
CA ASN A 158 17.50 -20.70 0.84
C ASN A 158 16.57 -19.53 0.54
N VAL A 159 15.96 -19.48 -0.64
CA VAL A 159 14.95 -18.47 -0.98
C VAL A 159 13.53 -18.89 -0.58
N GLY A 160 13.35 -20.04 0.08
CA GLY A 160 12.09 -20.46 0.71
C GLY A 160 11.17 -21.32 -0.15
N PHE A 161 11.63 -21.87 -1.28
CA PHE A 161 10.88 -22.89 -2.02
C PHE A 161 11.00 -24.26 -1.33
N ARG A 162 9.89 -24.98 -1.20
CA ARG A 162 9.85 -26.35 -0.63
C ARG A 162 10.16 -27.45 -1.65
N SER A 163 10.21 -27.10 -2.94
CA SER A 163 10.41 -28.06 -4.03
C SER A 163 11.26 -27.40 -5.12
N VAL A 164 12.34 -28.09 -5.48
CA VAL A 164 13.25 -27.67 -6.55
C VAL A 164 12.54 -27.65 -7.90
N SER A 165 11.71 -28.65 -8.20
CA SER A 165 10.92 -28.69 -9.44
C SER A 165 9.96 -27.50 -9.55
N HIS A 166 9.28 -27.16 -8.46
CA HIS A 166 8.41 -25.98 -8.43
C HIS A 166 9.22 -24.68 -8.58
N PHE A 167 10.39 -24.58 -7.94
CA PHE A 167 11.30 -23.45 -8.10
C PHE A 167 11.73 -23.27 -9.57
N ILE A 168 12.23 -24.32 -10.22
CA ILE A 168 12.67 -24.28 -11.62
C ILE A 168 11.53 -23.82 -12.53
N HIS A 169 10.32 -24.39 -12.34
CA HIS A 169 9.14 -24.01 -13.12
C HIS A 169 8.79 -22.52 -12.95
N VAL A 170 8.74 -22.02 -11.71
CA VAL A 170 8.42 -20.61 -11.43
C VAL A 170 9.51 -19.68 -11.94
N PHE A 171 10.79 -20.05 -11.79
CA PHE A 171 11.93 -19.30 -12.26
C PHE A 171 11.90 -19.15 -13.79
N GLN A 172 11.73 -20.26 -14.51
CA GLN A 172 11.65 -20.27 -15.97
C GLN A 172 10.46 -19.49 -16.48
N LYS A 173 9.28 -19.64 -15.85
CA LYS A 173 8.09 -18.87 -16.22
C LYS A 173 8.29 -17.35 -16.09
N ARG A 174 9.13 -16.90 -15.15
CA ARG A 174 9.36 -15.47 -14.89
C ARG A 174 10.55 -14.88 -15.63
N THR A 175 11.57 -15.68 -15.91
CA THR A 175 12.84 -15.22 -16.49
C THR A 175 13.02 -15.66 -17.95
N GLY A 176 12.20 -16.57 -18.45
CA GLY A 176 12.33 -17.17 -19.79
C GLY A 176 13.31 -18.34 -19.87
N VAL A 177 14.18 -18.52 -18.87
CA VAL A 177 15.25 -19.52 -18.87
C VAL A 177 15.33 -20.29 -17.56
N THR A 178 15.94 -21.47 -17.56
CA THR A 178 16.15 -22.24 -16.33
C THR A 178 17.16 -21.56 -15.39
N PRO A 179 17.16 -21.84 -14.08
CA PRO A 179 18.16 -21.33 -13.14
C PRO A 179 19.61 -21.60 -13.58
N GLN A 180 19.86 -22.77 -14.17
CA GLN A 180 21.18 -23.16 -14.65
C GLN A 180 21.62 -22.34 -15.87
N GLN A 181 20.71 -22.12 -16.83
CA GLN A 181 20.96 -21.27 -17.99
C GLN A 181 21.19 -19.81 -17.57
N TYR A 182 20.39 -19.31 -16.63
CA TYR A 182 20.56 -17.98 -16.07
C TYR A 182 21.94 -17.80 -15.42
N ARG A 183 22.43 -18.80 -14.67
CA ARG A 183 23.79 -18.78 -14.09
C ARG A 183 24.88 -18.74 -15.16
N LYS A 184 24.70 -19.47 -16.26
CA LYS A 184 25.65 -19.51 -17.38
C LYS A 184 25.69 -18.21 -18.21
N GLY A 185 24.74 -17.30 -17.96
CA GLY A 185 24.64 -16.05 -18.71
C GLY A 185 23.88 -16.20 -20.04
N ASP A 186 23.08 -17.26 -20.20
CA ASP A 186 22.22 -17.48 -21.38
C ASP A 186 20.99 -16.55 -21.32
N ILE A 187 21.23 -15.23 -21.24
CA ILE A 187 20.18 -14.21 -21.21
C ILE A 187 19.96 -13.75 -22.65
N THR A 188 18.82 -14.15 -23.23
CA THR A 188 18.35 -13.63 -24.53
C THR A 188 17.82 -12.21 -24.41
#